data_AF-A0A937L4N8-F1
#
_entry.id   AF-A0A937L4N8-F1
#
_cell.length_a   1.000
_cell.length_b   1.000
_cell.length_c   1.000
_cell.angle_alpha   90.00
_cell.angle_beta   90.00
_cell.angle_gamma   90.00
#
_symmetry.space_group_name_H-M   'P 1'
#
loop_
_entity.id
_entity.type
_entity.pdbx_description
1 polymer ?
#
loop_
_entity_poly.entity_id
_entity_poly.type
_entity_poly.pdbx_seq_one_letter_code
_entity_poly.pdbx_strand_id
1 'polypeptide(L)' 'MTQKSLPKSKIKFLLLEGVHPSAVEALSKAGYDNVVTFAKALPTQDLLAEIKDAHFV' A
#
# COMPACT_ATOMS: atom_id res chain seq x y z
N MET A 1 -15.92 24.05 -4.90
CA MET A 1 -14.57 23.59 -5.31
C MET A 1 -14.46 22.12 -4.91
N THR A 2 -14.60 21.19 -5.85
CA THR A 2 -14.52 19.75 -5.56
C THR A 2 -13.06 19.37 -5.37
N GLN A 3 -12.62 19.19 -4.13
CA GLN A 3 -11.30 18.63 -3.83
C GLN A 3 -11.25 17.22 -4.41
N LYS A 4 -10.59 17.06 -5.57
CA LYS A 4 -10.41 15.78 -6.29
C LYS A 4 -9.38 14.86 -5.63
N SER A 5 -9.02 15.12 -4.37
CA SER A 5 -8.02 14.35 -3.65
C SER A 5 -8.73 13.27 -2.84
N LEU A 6 -8.46 12.00 -3.16
CA LEU A 6 -8.84 10.91 -2.28
C LEU A 6 -8.16 11.13 -0.91
N PRO A 7 -8.87 10.97 0.21
CA PRO A 7 -8.23 11.03 1.53
C PRO A 7 -7.17 9.94 1.62
N LYS A 8 -5.97 10.32 2.09
CA LYS A 8 -4.78 9.44 2.08
C LYS A 8 -4.98 8.10 2.78
N SER A 9 -5.81 8.07 3.83
CA SER A 9 -6.23 6.85 4.53
C SER A 9 -6.92 5.81 3.60
N LYS A 10 -7.56 6.25 2.51
CA LYS A 10 -8.19 5.35 1.53
C LYS A 10 -7.21 4.79 0.50
N ILE A 11 -5.99 5.32 0.43
CA ILE A 11 -4.98 4.90 -0.55
C ILE A 11 -4.21 3.73 0.05
N LYS A 12 -4.47 2.53 -0.47
CA LYS A 12 -3.80 1.28 -0.06
C LYS A 12 -2.46 1.13 -0.80
N PHE A 13 -1.37 1.01 -0.05
CA PHE A 13 -0.05 0.60 -0.56
C PHE A 13 0.19 -0.88 -0.26
N LEU A 14 0.59 -1.65 -1.27
CA LEU A 14 0.89 -3.07 -1.16
C LEU A 14 2.38 -3.30 -1.45
N LEU A 15 3.21 -3.41 -0.41
CA LEU A 15 4.65 -3.63 -0.55
C LEU A 15 4.98 -5.12 -0.49
N LEU A 16 5.65 -5.66 -1.50
CA LEU A 16 5.97 -7.09 -1.63
C LEU A 16 7.48 -7.36 -1.56
N GLU A 17 7.86 -8.63 -1.41
CA GLU A 17 9.26 -9.08 -1.46
C GLU A 17 10.18 -8.47 -0.37
N GLY A 18 9.61 -8.12 0.78
CA GLY A 18 10.41 -7.69 1.93
C GLY A 18 10.99 -6.29 1.79
N VAL A 19 10.21 -5.34 1.25
CA VAL A 19 10.56 -3.92 1.24
C VAL A 19 11.02 -3.46 2.64
N HIS A 20 12.11 -2.72 2.68
CA HIS A 20 12.71 -2.25 3.92
C HIS A 20 11.73 -1.39 4.74
N PRO A 21 11.68 -1.54 6.09
CA PRO A 21 10.74 -0.82 6.96
C PRO A 21 10.75 0.71 6.80
N SER A 22 11.89 1.28 6.37
CA SER A 22 12.00 2.72 6.07
C SER A 22 10.98 3.21 5.05
N ALA A 23 10.51 2.36 4.13
CA ALA A 23 9.47 2.71 3.18
C ALA A 23 8.12 2.93 3.88
N VAL A 24 7.77 2.05 4.83
CA VAL A 24 6.56 2.18 5.64
C VAL A 24 6.63 3.46 6.48
N GLU A 25 7.79 3.74 7.09
CA GLU A 25 7.99 4.97 7.85
C GLU A 25 7.87 6.22 6.98
N ALA A 26 8.40 6.20 5.76
CA ALA A 26 8.28 7.32 4.81
C ALA A 26 6.83 7.55 4.41
N LEU A 27 6.07 6.48 4.12
CA LEU A 27 4.65 6.54 3.79
C LEU A 27 3.82 7.06 4.96
N SER A 28 4.09 6.56 6.17
CA SER A 28 3.44 7.03 7.40
C SER A 28 3.72 8.52 7.68
N LYS A 29 4.98 8.97 7.53
CA LYS A 29 5.35 10.40 7.64
C LYS A 29 4.67 11.26 6.58
N ALA A 30 4.39 10.71 5.40
CA ALA A 30 3.64 11.39 4.35
C ALA A 30 2.10 11.37 4.61
N GLY A 31 1.64 10.72 5.68
CA GLY A 31 0.23 10.62 6.07
C GLY A 31 -0.54 9.52 5.34
N TYR A 32 0.15 8.46 4.90
CA TYR A 32 -0.49 7.25 4.40
C TYR A 32 -0.47 6.18 5.48
N ASP A 33 -1.66 5.85 5.99
CA ASP A 33 -1.84 4.93 7.11
C ASP A 33 -2.19 3.50 6.63
N ASN A 34 -2.62 3.36 5.37
CA ASN A 34 -3.05 2.09 4.79
C ASN A 34 -1.92 1.46 3.98
N VAL A 35 -0.91 0.94 4.69
CA VAL A 35 0.26 0.27 4.10
C VAL A 35 0.25 -1.19 4.53
N VAL A 36 0.21 -2.10 3.56
CA VAL A 36 0.27 -3.55 3.75
C VAL A 36 1.62 -4.03 3.22
N THR A 37 2.33 -4.84 4.01
CA THR A 37 3.66 -5.34 3.62
C THR A 37 3.74 -6.85 3.73
N PHE A 38 4.33 -7.49 2.73
CA PHE A 38 4.63 -8.92 2.72
C PHE A 38 6.13 -9.15 2.56
N ALA A 39 6.69 -10.01 3.42
CA ALA A 39 8.12 -10.35 3.41
C ALA A 39 8.54 -11.23 2.21
N LYS A 40 7.57 -11.83 1.52
CA LYS A 40 7.77 -12.70 0.36
C LYS A 40 6.80 -12.32 -0.74
N ALA A 41 7.08 -12.79 -1.96
CA ALA A 41 6.10 -12.75 -3.03
C ALA A 41 4.85 -13.55 -2.63
N LEU A 42 3.67 -12.99 -2.92
CA LEU A 42 2.40 -13.69 -2.77
C LEU A 42 2.17 -14.64 -3.95
N PRO A 43 1.57 -15.82 -3.72
CA PRO A 43 1.11 -16.66 -4.81
C PRO A 43 0.00 -15.95 -5.59
N THR A 44 -0.19 -16.33 -6.86
CA THR A 44 -1.06 -15.62 -7.82
C THR A 44 -2.47 -15.34 -7.30
N GLN A 45 -3.08 -16.29 -6.57
CA GLN A 45 -4.43 -16.13 -6.04
C GLN A 45 -4.50 -15.07 -4.93
N ASP A 46 -3.53 -15.07 -4.01
CA ASP A 46 -3.45 -14.09 -2.92
C ASP A 46 -3.06 -12.72 -3.46
N LEU A 47 -2.16 -12.67 -4.45
CA LEU A 47 -1.78 -11.43 -5.12
C LEU A 47 -3.00 -10.79 -5.81
N LEU A 48 -3.80 -11.58 -6.53
CA LEU A 48 -5.03 -11.10 -7.18
C LEU A 48 -6.02 -10.52 -6.16
N ALA A 49 -6.13 -11.12 -4.98
CA ALA A 49 -6.99 -10.60 -3.91
C ALA A 49 -6.44 -9.29 -3.34
N GLU A 50 -5.15 -9.22 -3.05
CA GLU A 50 -4.56 -8.05 -2.40
C GLU A 50 -4.39 -6.84 -3.33
N ILE A 51 -4.04 -7.07 -4.60
CA ILE A 51 -3.81 -6.00 -5.58
C ILE A 51 -5.10 -5.35 -6.05
N LYS A 52 -6.24 -6.04 -5.94
CA LYS A 52 -7.54 -5.55 -6.42
C LYS A 52 -7.92 -4.19 -5.83
N ASP A 53 -7.59 -3.98 -4.56
CA ASP A 53 -7.90 -2.75 -3.82
C ASP A 53 -6.63 -1.89 -3.58
N ALA A 54 -5.47 -2.34 -4.07
CA ALA A 54 -4.23 -1.60 -3.97
C ALA A 54 -4.23 -0.43 -4.96
N HIS A 55 -3.81 0.74 -4.49
CA HIS A 55 -3.62 1.92 -5.32
C HIS A 55 -2.17 1.99 -5.82
N PHE A 56 -1.25 1.44 -5.04
CA PHE A 56 0.18 1.37 -5.32
C PHE A 56 0.72 0.00 -4.90
N VAL A 57 1.65 -0.53 -5.69
CA VAL A 57 2.41 -1.78 -5.48
C VAL A 57 3.89 -1.47 -5.53
#